data_AF-A0A1F6RE53-F1
#
_entry.id   AF-A0A1F6RE53-F1
#
_cell.length_a   1.000
_cell.length_b   1.000
_cell.length_c   1.000
_cell.angle_alpha   90.00
_cell.angle_beta   90.00
_cell.angle_gamma   90.00
#
_symmetry.space_group_name_H-M   'P 1'
#
loop_
_entity.id
_entity.type
_entity.pdbx_description
1 polymer ?
#
loop_
_entity_poly.entity_id
_entity_poly.type
_entity_poly.pdbx_seq_one_letter_code
_entity_poly.pdbx_strand_id
1 'polypeptide(L)'
;MPRLKSAIKRVKTSERNRLRNIAVKSRIKTLLKKVQDLVSKKDTKSAGDAAREAFAALDRAATKRVYHLNNAARKKSRISKWLKTLEPSSSKS
;
A
#
# COMPACT_ATOMS: atom_id res chain seq x y z
N MET A 1 -26.16 -19.90 -7.92
CA MET A 1 -25.14 -20.58 -8.75
C MET A 1 -25.23 -20.07 -10.19
N PRO A 2 -24.13 -19.71 -10.87
CA PRO A 2 -24.18 -19.28 -12.25
C PRO A 2 -24.59 -20.46 -13.16
N ARG A 3 -25.56 -20.25 -14.04
CA ARG A 3 -26.07 -21.30 -14.94
C ARG A 3 -25.34 -21.36 -16.29
N LEU A 4 -24.75 -20.25 -16.73
CA LEU A 4 -24.01 -20.13 -17.98
C LEU A 4 -22.52 -20.52 -17.79
N LYS A 5 -21.95 -21.28 -18.73
CA LYS A 5 -20.54 -21.73 -18.68
C LYS A 5 -19.55 -20.56 -18.52
N SER A 6 -19.80 -19.44 -19.21
CA SER A 6 -19.01 -18.21 -19.12
C SER A 6 -19.04 -17.61 -17.70
N ALA A 7 -20.20 -17.59 -17.06
CA ALA A 7 -20.38 -17.05 -15.73
C ALA A 7 -19.70 -17.92 -14.66
N ILE A 8 -19.77 -19.26 -14.77
CA ILE A 8 -19.05 -20.18 -13.89
C ILE A 8 -17.53 -19.93 -13.95
N LYS A 9 -16.99 -19.75 -15.17
CA LYS A 9 -15.57 -19.40 -15.36
C LYS A 9 -15.23 -18.07 -14.69
N ARG A 10 -16.07 -17.04 -14.83
CA ARG A 10 -15.86 -15.72 -14.22
C ARG A 10 -15.79 -15.82 -12.69
N VAL A 11 -16.69 -16.55 -12.04
CA VAL A 11 -16.67 -16.76 -10.58
C VAL A 11 -15.35 -17.38 -10.13
N LYS A 12 -14.91 -18.48 -10.76
CA LYS A 12 -13.63 -19.12 -10.44
C LYS A 12 -12.43 -18.16 -10.59
N THR A 13 -12.43 -17.32 -11.64
CA THR A 13 -11.36 -16.33 -11.82
C THR A 13 -11.42 -15.19 -10.81
N SER A 14 -12.62 -14.73 -10.43
CA SER A 14 -12.79 -13.63 -9.49
C SER A 14 -12.35 -14.05 -8.08
N GLU A 15 -12.69 -15.26 -7.65
CA GLU A 15 -12.29 -15.81 -6.34
C GLU A 15 -10.76 -15.91 -6.23
N ARG A 16 -10.11 -16.47 -7.25
CA ARG A 16 -8.64 -16.56 -7.29
C ARG A 16 -7.98 -15.17 -7.19
N ASN A 17 -8.49 -14.20 -7.93
CA ASN A 17 -7.97 -12.84 -7.90
C ASN A 17 -8.28 -12.13 -6.57
N ARG A 18 -9.46 -12.38 -5.99
CA ARG A 18 -9.87 -11.87 -4.68
C ARG A 18 -8.90 -12.32 -3.59
N LEU A 19 -8.55 -13.60 -3.52
CA LEU A 19 -7.60 -14.12 -2.52
C LEU A 19 -6.23 -13.44 -2.62
N ARG A 20 -5.68 -13.32 -3.84
CA ARG A 20 -4.41 -12.60 -4.06
C ARG A 20 -4.49 -11.14 -3.66
N ASN A 21 -5.57 -10.46 -4.03
CA ASN A 21 -5.78 -9.05 -3.73
C ASN A 21 -5.93 -8.80 -2.22
N ILE A 22 -6.56 -9.72 -1.50
CA ILE A 22 -6.66 -9.64 -0.03
C ILE A 22 -5.27 -9.67 0.60
N ALA A 23 -4.42 -10.63 0.21
CA ALA A 23 -3.05 -10.75 0.73
C ALA A 23 -2.19 -9.50 0.42
N VAL A 24 -2.27 -8.96 -0.79
CA VAL A 24 -1.56 -7.73 -1.15
C VAL A 24 -2.06 -6.54 -0.34
N LYS A 25 -3.38 -6.40 -0.19
CA LYS A 25 -4.00 -5.32 0.59
C LYS A 25 -3.64 -5.41 2.08
N SER A 26 -3.63 -6.60 2.68
CA SER A 26 -3.27 -6.80 4.08
C SER A 26 -1.80 -6.48 4.33
N ARG A 27 -0.89 -6.91 3.44
CA ARG A 27 0.54 -6.56 3.51
C ARG A 27 0.74 -5.04 3.51
N ILE A 28 0.13 -4.34 2.56
CA ILE A 28 0.25 -2.87 2.48
C ILE A 28 -0.34 -2.18 3.71
N LYS A 29 -1.47 -2.64 4.24
CA LYS A 29 -2.03 -2.12 5.50
C LYS A 29 -1.05 -2.29 6.67
N THR A 30 -0.38 -3.42 6.74
CA THR A 30 0.60 -3.73 7.80
C THR A 30 1.82 -2.82 7.70
N LEU A 31 2.36 -2.61 6.49
CA LEU A 31 3.45 -1.68 6.26
C LEU A 31 3.07 -0.23 6.62
N LEU A 32 1.86 0.20 6.26
CA LEU A 32 1.36 1.53 6.62
C LEU A 32 1.28 1.73 8.15
N LYS A 33 0.80 0.72 8.88
CA LYS A 33 0.78 0.75 10.35
C LYS A 33 2.19 0.81 10.92
N LYS A 34 3.11 -0.02 10.42
CA LYS A 34 4.52 -0.01 10.84
C LYS A 34 5.16 1.37 10.68
N VAL A 35 4.93 2.05 9.56
CA VAL A 35 5.41 3.43 9.35
C VAL A 35 4.81 4.37 10.40
N GLN A 36 3.50 4.29 10.64
CA GLN A 36 2.82 5.14 11.62
C GLN A 36 3.38 4.92 13.04
N ASP A 37 3.58 3.66 13.44
CA ASP A 37 4.12 3.31 14.76
C ASP A 37 5.56 3.84 14.94
N LEU A 38 6.40 3.76 13.90
CA LEU A 38 7.76 4.28 13.92
C LEU A 38 7.81 5.81 13.95
N VAL A 39 6.87 6.46 13.24
CA VAL A 39 6.70 7.92 13.31
C VAL A 39 6.29 8.34 14.71
N SER A 40 5.36 7.64 15.36
CA SER A 40 5.00 7.91 16.75
C SER A 40 6.17 7.73 17.72
N LYS A 41 7.08 6.79 17.44
CA LYS A 41 8.31 6.55 18.23
C LYS A 41 9.46 7.52 17.90
N LYS A 42 9.28 8.43 16.93
CA LYS A 42 10.30 9.38 16.46
C LYS A 42 11.62 8.74 15.97
N ASP A 43 11.57 7.49 15.50
CA ASP A 43 12.73 6.82 14.92
C ASP A 43 12.84 7.15 13.42
N THR A 44 13.69 8.12 13.10
CA THR A 44 13.83 8.68 11.74
C THR A 44 14.40 7.68 10.73
N LYS A 45 15.41 6.88 11.12
CA LYS A 45 16.06 5.92 10.23
C LYS A 45 15.11 4.76 9.90
N SER A 46 14.54 4.14 10.92
CA SER A 46 13.63 3.00 10.72
C SER A 46 12.35 3.42 10.01
N ALA A 47 11.83 4.62 10.27
CA ALA A 47 10.66 5.14 9.56
C ALA A 47 10.94 5.35 8.06
N GLY A 48 12.13 5.86 7.71
CA GLY A 48 12.57 6.01 6.33
C GLY A 48 12.63 4.68 5.57
N ASP A 49 13.21 3.64 6.17
CA ASP A 49 13.31 2.32 5.54
C ASP A 49 11.95 1.62 5.41
N ALA A 50 11.11 1.71 6.44
CA ALA A 50 9.74 1.18 6.37
C ALA A 50 8.90 1.91 5.30
N ALA A 51 9.12 3.21 5.11
CA ALA A 51 8.45 3.99 4.08
C ALA A 51 8.91 3.60 2.67
N ARG A 52 10.22 3.34 2.47
CA ARG A 52 10.76 2.82 1.20
C ARG A 52 10.12 1.48 0.84
N GLU A 53 10.00 0.56 1.80
CA GLU A 53 9.32 -0.72 1.59
C GLU A 53 7.84 -0.52 1.23
N ALA A 54 7.14 0.38 1.94
CA ALA A 54 5.75 0.71 1.67
C ALA A 54 5.54 1.31 0.27
N PHE A 55 6.44 2.19 -0.18
CA PHE A 55 6.40 2.76 -1.54
C PHE A 55 6.56 1.67 -2.61
N ALA A 56 7.58 0.81 -2.48
CA ALA A 56 7.80 -0.28 -3.41
C ALA A 56 6.59 -1.24 -3.47
N ALA A 57 5.98 -1.54 -2.32
CA ALA A 57 4.79 -2.38 -2.27
C ALA A 57 3.57 -1.72 -2.94
N LEU A 58 3.38 -0.41 -2.76
CA LEU A 58 2.29 0.35 -3.39
C LEU A 58 2.45 0.40 -4.90
N ASP A 59 3.67 0.60 -5.41
CA ASP A 59 3.93 0.65 -6.85
C ASP A 59 3.68 -0.69 -7.53
N ARG A 60 4.18 -1.78 -6.93
CA ARG A 60 3.89 -3.13 -7.43
C ARG A 60 2.40 -3.45 -7.40
N ALA A 61 1.66 -2.93 -6.42
CA ALA A 61 0.21 -3.12 -6.35
C ALA A 61 -0.55 -2.26 -7.38
N ALA A 62 -0.02 -1.10 -7.75
CA ALA A 62 -0.56 -0.25 -8.80
C ALA A 62 -0.35 -0.88 -10.19
N THR A 63 0.85 -1.39 -10.49
CA THR A 63 1.14 -2.05 -11.78
C THR A 63 0.29 -3.30 -11.98
N LYS A 64 0.07 -4.09 -10.92
CA LYS A 64 -0.82 -5.26 -10.94
C LYS A 64 -2.31 -4.92 -10.86
N ARG A 65 -2.68 -3.63 -10.94
CA ARG A 65 -4.07 -3.11 -10.86
C ARG A 65 -4.84 -3.55 -9.61
N VAL A 66 -4.14 -3.87 -8.52
CA VAL A 66 -4.76 -4.16 -7.21
C VAL A 66 -5.27 -2.86 -6.58
N TYR A 67 -4.52 -1.78 -6.78
CA TYR A 67 -4.93 -0.41 -6.50
C TYR A 67 -4.92 0.41 -7.78
N HIS A 68 -5.86 1.35 -7.89
CA HIS A 68 -5.79 2.38 -8.91
C HIS A 68 -4.60 3.31 -8.66
N LEU A 69 -4.02 3.86 -9.72
CA LEU A 69 -2.88 4.79 -9.71
C LEU A 69 -3.09 5.91 -8.68
N ASN A 70 -4.24 6.59 -8.75
CA ASN A 70 -4.60 7.66 -7.82
C ASN A 70 -4.71 7.19 -6.36
N ASN A 71 -5.15 5.95 -6.11
CA ASN A 71 -5.21 5.42 -4.74
C ASN A 71 -3.81 5.15 -4.20
N ALA A 72 -2.92 4.57 -5.03
CA ALA A 72 -1.51 4.41 -4.68
C ALA A 72 -0.85 5.77 -4.41
N ALA A 73 -1.03 6.76 -5.30
CA ALA A 73 -0.51 8.11 -5.14
C ALA A 73 -1.02 8.80 -3.86
N ARG A 74 -2.31 8.70 -3.54
CA ARG A 74 -2.87 9.22 -2.28
C ARG A 74 -2.21 8.58 -1.06
N LYS A 75 -1.98 7.26 -1.08
CA LYS A 75 -1.30 6.57 0.03
C LYS A 75 0.16 6.98 0.15
N LYS A 76 0.87 7.16 -0.96
CA LYS A 76 2.25 7.67 -0.96
C LYS A 76 2.32 9.07 -0.35
N SER A 77 1.46 9.98 -0.80
CA SER A 77 1.38 11.34 -0.27
C SER A 77 1.14 11.36 1.24
N ARG A 78 0.29 10.45 1.77
CA ARG A 78 0.07 10.33 3.21
C ARG A 78 1.33 9.89 3.97
N ILE A 79 2.07 8.90 3.46
CA ILE A 79 3.34 8.47 4.06
C ILE A 79 4.34 9.63 4.09
N SER A 80 4.50 10.36 2.97
CA SER A 80 5.40 11.51 2.90
C SER A 80 5.01 12.61 3.89
N LYS A 81 3.71 12.86 4.10
CA LYS A 81 3.26 13.81 5.12
C LYS A 81 3.66 13.39 6.54
N TRP A 82 3.53 12.11 6.87
CA TRP A 82 3.92 11.60 8.19
C TRP A 82 5.43 11.70 8.42
N LEU A 83 6.24 11.37 7.42
CA LEU A 83 7.70 11.54 7.51
C LEU A 83 8.10 13.00 7.66
N LYS A 84 7.47 13.91 6.90
CA LYS A 84 7.72 15.34 7.00
C LYS A 84 7.44 15.91 8.40
N THR A 85 6.55 15.29 9.18
CA THR A 85 6.33 15.70 10.57
C THR A 85 7.55 15.40 11.47
N LEU A 86 8.38 14.42 11.12
CA LEU A 86 9.60 14.09 11.85
C LEU A 86 10.79 14.99 11.48
N GLU A 87 10.79 15.53 10.27
CA GLU A 87 11.82 16.45 9.79
C GLU A 87 11.34 17.89 10.02
N PRO A 88 11.82 18.60 11.05
CA PRO A 88 11.63 20.05 11.10
C PRO A 88 12.27 20.67 9.86
N SER A 89 11.77 21.83 9.46
CA SER A 89 11.98 22.54 8.20
C SER A 89 13.42 23.05 7.94
N SER A 90 14.45 22.26 8.21
CA SER A 90 15.86 22.63 8.14
C SER A 90 16.56 22.27 6.82
N SER A 91 15.82 21.87 5.77
CA SER A 91 16.37 21.54 4.45
C SER A 91 15.76 22.36 3.30
N LYS A 92 15.32 23.59 3.60
CA LYS A 92 15.09 24.59 2.55
C LYS A 92 16.35 25.48 2.49
N SER A 93 17.24 25.12 1.58
CA SER A 93 18.23 26.03 0.98
C SER A 93 17.92 26.08 -0.51
#